data_AF-A0A377TDM7-F1
#
_entry.id   AF-A0A377TDM7-F1
#
_cell.length_a   1.000
_cell.length_b   1.000
_cell.length_c   1.000
_cell.angle_alpha   90.00
_cell.angle_beta   90.00
_cell.angle_gamma   90.00
#
_symmetry.space_group_name_H-M   'P 1'
#
loop_
_entity.id
_entity.type
_entity.pdbx_description
1 polymer ?
#
loop_
_entity_poly.entity_id
_entity_poly.type
_entity_poly.pdbx_seq_one_letter_code
_entity_poly.pdbx_strand_id
1 'polypeptide(L)'
;MSNNSDSLSKSNPSKLICVISPCDYLYQGYKLISNMEGIETKRVIFKDNAKETKYIDIFNQNRDASLSVCFDGDICSILRTLKECISFINKLKRKGSIRLYSCISVSWLYRMMRGGIHDDSFFESIQVVDISHGAQRIFSDTSILLKEAANIEEKKKWKNL
;
A
#
# COMPACT_ATOMS: atom_id res chain seq x y z
N MET A 1 -5.94 -8.68 51.90
CA MET A 1 -6.94 -8.94 50.84
C MET A 1 -7.44 -7.61 50.33
N SER A 2 -7.02 -7.21 49.13
CA SER A 2 -7.89 -6.60 48.12
C SER A 2 -7.05 -6.45 46.85
N ASN A 3 -7.28 -7.38 45.92
CA ASN A 3 -6.72 -7.36 44.57
C ASN A 3 -7.51 -6.32 43.77
N ASN A 4 -6.89 -5.21 43.39
CA ASN A 4 -7.37 -4.45 42.23
C ASN A 4 -6.54 -4.89 41.03
N SER A 5 -7.10 -5.89 40.34
CA SER A 5 -6.72 -6.27 39.00
C SER A 5 -7.10 -5.13 38.04
N ASP A 6 -6.15 -4.23 37.80
CA ASP A 6 -6.15 -3.44 36.57
C ASP A 6 -5.93 -4.42 35.42
N SER A 7 -7.04 -4.85 34.84
CA SER A 7 -7.07 -5.54 33.57
C SER A 7 -6.44 -4.60 32.53
N LEU A 8 -5.15 -4.81 32.25
CA LEU A 8 -4.55 -4.40 31.00
C LEU A 8 -5.51 -4.82 29.90
N SER A 9 -6.21 -3.85 29.33
CA SER A 9 -6.96 -4.03 28.10
C SER A 9 -5.98 -4.65 27.12
N LYS A 10 -6.19 -5.92 26.78
CA LYS A 10 -5.48 -6.60 25.69
C LYS A 10 -5.70 -5.72 24.47
N SER A 11 -4.69 -4.90 24.12
CA SER A 11 -4.72 -4.14 22.89
C SER A 11 -4.86 -5.19 21.79
N ASN A 12 -5.98 -5.17 21.05
CA ASN A 12 -6.09 -5.91 19.81
C ASN A 12 -4.80 -5.71 19.01
N PRO A 13 -4.26 -6.72 18.31
CA PRO A 13 -3.10 -6.50 17.46
C PRO A 13 -3.44 -5.32 16.54
N SER A 14 -2.73 -4.21 16.69
CA SER A 14 -2.92 -3.02 15.87
C SER A 14 -2.70 -3.44 14.42
N LYS A 15 -3.69 -3.19 13.56
CA LYS A 15 -3.48 -3.35 12.11
C LYS A 15 -2.25 -2.55 11.74
N LEU A 16 -1.31 -3.19 11.04
CA LEU A 16 -0.06 -2.56 10.63
C LEU A 16 -0.06 -2.31 9.14
N ILE A 17 0.27 -1.09 8.73
CA ILE A 17 0.46 -0.73 7.33
C ILE A 17 1.90 -0.33 7.09
N CYS A 18 2.59 -1.07 6.22
CA CYS A 18 3.84 -0.62 5.64
C CYS A 18 3.52 0.39 4.52
N VAL A 19 4.15 1.56 4.53
CA VAL A 19 3.83 2.65 3.61
C VAL A 19 5.05 3.00 2.75
N ILE A 20 4.93 2.83 1.43
CA ILE A 20 5.89 3.34 0.45
C ILE A 20 5.37 4.70 -0.02
N SER A 21 6.17 5.75 0.14
CA SER A 21 5.78 7.13 -0.13
C SER A 21 6.96 7.92 -0.69
N PRO A 22 6.72 8.80 -1.70
CA PRO A 22 7.79 9.50 -2.41
C PRO A 22 8.47 10.55 -1.54
N CYS A 23 7.77 11.10 -0.53
CA CYS A 23 8.30 12.13 0.36
C CYS A 23 7.79 11.97 1.79
N ASP A 24 8.45 12.65 2.73
CA ASP A 24 8.08 12.56 4.15
C ASP A 24 6.74 13.23 4.46
N TYR A 25 6.47 14.38 3.84
CA TYR A 25 5.22 15.12 4.01
C TYR A 25 3.98 14.25 3.71
N LEU A 26 4.00 13.51 2.59
CA LEU A 26 2.92 12.60 2.23
C LEU A 26 2.75 11.49 3.28
N TYR A 27 3.86 10.92 3.76
CA TYR A 27 3.79 9.92 4.83
C TYR A 27 3.22 10.47 6.13
N GLN A 28 3.59 11.68 6.55
CA GLN A 28 3.04 12.28 7.78
C GLN A 28 1.52 12.45 7.68
N GLY A 29 1.01 12.91 6.52
CA GLY A 29 -0.42 12.99 6.27
C GLY A 29 -1.11 11.63 6.35
N TYR A 30 -0.56 10.61 5.68
CA TYR A 30 -1.08 9.24 5.73
C TYR A 30 -1.10 8.70 7.17
N LYS A 31 0.02 8.85 7.89
CA LYS A 31 0.18 8.41 9.28
C LYS A 31 -0.85 9.06 10.21
N LEU A 32 -1.09 10.37 10.05
CA LEU A 32 -2.07 11.09 10.84
C LEU A 32 -3.47 10.49 10.66
N ILE A 33 -3.87 10.24 9.41
CA ILE A 33 -5.19 9.68 9.09
C ILE A 33 -5.30 8.23 9.58
N SER A 34 -4.26 7.40 9.42
CA SER A 34 -4.21 6.05 9.98
C SER A 34 -4.34 6.02 11.51
N ASN A 35 -3.66 6.93 12.21
CA ASN A 35 -3.67 6.98 13.65
C ASN A 35 -5.07 7.32 14.21
N MET A 36 -5.83 8.16 13.49
CA MET A 36 -7.23 8.47 13.84
C MET A 36 -8.12 7.22 13.81
N GLU A 37 -7.77 6.23 12.98
CA GLU A 37 -8.46 4.94 12.86
C GLU A 37 -7.84 3.84 13.75
N GLY A 38 -6.88 4.18 14.62
CA GLY A 38 -6.17 3.22 15.48
C GLY A 38 -5.25 2.27 14.71
N ILE A 39 -4.83 2.64 13.50
CA ILE A 39 -3.96 1.83 12.62
C ILE A 39 -2.51 2.28 12.77
N GLU A 40 -1.61 1.34 13.05
CA GLU A 40 -0.18 1.62 13.10
C GLU A 40 0.40 1.69 11.69
N THR A 41 1.28 2.66 11.42
CA THR A 41 1.98 2.75 10.13
C THR A 41 3.48 2.78 10.29
N LYS A 42 4.19 2.15 9.34
CA LYS A 42 5.64 2.19 9.22
C LYS A 42 6.05 2.59 7.81
N ARG A 43 6.72 3.73 7.68
CA ARG A 43 7.29 4.15 6.39
C ARG A 43 8.41 3.20 5.98
N VAL A 44 8.31 2.63 4.80
CA VAL A 44 9.39 1.84 4.21
C VAL A 44 10.44 2.79 3.65
N ILE A 45 11.71 2.60 4.03
CA ILE A 45 12.83 3.48 3.63
C ILE A 45 13.85 2.67 2.83
N PHE A 46 14.01 3.02 1.55
CA PHE A 46 14.92 2.37 0.59
C PHE A 46 16.29 3.07 0.49
N LYS A 47 16.89 3.44 1.62
CA LYS A 47 18.22 4.10 1.62
C LYS A 47 19.38 3.12 1.51
N ASP A 48 19.23 1.90 2.05
CA ASP A 48 20.21 0.81 2.02
C ASP A 48 19.47 -0.55 2.06
N ASN A 49 20.05 -1.60 1.46
CA ASN A 49 19.45 -2.95 1.42
C ASN A 49 19.03 -3.46 2.82
N ALA A 50 19.80 -3.16 3.87
CA ALA A 50 19.51 -3.61 5.23
C ALA A 50 18.23 -2.98 5.84
N LYS A 51 17.93 -1.72 5.50
CA LYS A 51 16.72 -1.03 5.99
C LYS A 51 15.46 -1.54 5.30
N GLU A 52 15.58 -1.89 4.01
CA GLU A 52 14.50 -2.52 3.25
C GLU A 52 14.13 -3.88 3.84
N THR A 53 15.13 -4.75 4.10
CA THR A 53 14.91 -6.09 4.67
C THR A 53 14.15 -6.05 5.99
N LYS A 54 14.45 -5.08 6.86
CA LYS A 54 13.72 -4.91 8.13
C LYS A 54 12.21 -4.76 7.94
N TYR A 55 11.76 -3.97 6.95
CA TYR A 55 10.33 -3.77 6.72
C TYR A 55 9.68 -4.97 6.03
N ILE A 56 10.41 -5.65 5.16
CA ILE A 56 10.00 -6.91 4.56
C ILE A 56 9.80 -7.98 5.64
N ASP A 57 10.71 -8.08 6.60
CA ASP A 57 10.61 -9.01 7.72
C ASP A 57 9.42 -8.69 8.62
N ILE A 58 9.22 -7.41 8.96
CA ILE A 58 8.03 -6.96 9.71
C ILE A 58 6.74 -7.38 8.99
N PHE A 59 6.67 -7.15 7.68
CA PHE A 59 5.51 -7.52 6.88
C PHE A 59 5.30 -9.04 6.90
N ASN A 60 6.36 -9.83 6.69
CA ASN A 60 6.29 -11.28 6.66
C ASN A 60 5.90 -11.90 8.01
N GLN A 61 6.31 -11.30 9.13
CA GLN A 61 6.06 -11.81 10.48
C GLN A 61 4.64 -11.47 11.00
N ASN A 62 4.09 -10.31 10.64
CA ASN A 62 2.77 -9.90 11.08
C ASN A 62 1.72 -10.28 10.02
N ARG A 63 0.87 -11.27 10.27
CA ARG A 63 -0.13 -11.78 9.30
C ARG A 63 -1.12 -10.70 8.82
N ASP A 64 -1.46 -9.76 9.69
CA ASP A 64 -2.42 -8.69 9.40
C ASP A 64 -1.75 -7.46 8.78
N ALA A 65 -0.43 -7.51 8.53
CA ALA A 65 0.25 -6.41 7.86
C ALA A 65 -0.19 -6.29 6.40
N SER A 66 -0.40 -5.04 5.99
CA SER A 66 -0.72 -4.63 4.62
C SER A 66 0.29 -3.62 4.10
N LEU A 67 0.30 -3.42 2.78
CA LEU A 67 1.18 -2.51 2.07
C LEU A 67 0.34 -1.43 1.41
N SER A 68 0.70 -0.17 1.65
CA SER A 68 0.14 0.98 0.96
C SER A 68 1.24 1.69 0.19
N VAL A 69 0.97 1.99 -1.08
CA VAL A 69 1.95 2.60 -1.99
C VAL A 69 1.34 3.85 -2.61
N CYS A 70 1.96 4.99 -2.34
CA CYS A 70 1.51 6.28 -2.86
C CYS A 70 2.40 6.69 -4.03
N PHE A 71 1.80 6.88 -5.20
CA PHE A 71 2.45 7.38 -6.40
C PHE A 71 2.07 8.85 -6.58
N ASP A 72 3.05 9.73 -6.41
CA ASP A 72 2.87 11.18 -6.55
C ASP A 72 4.18 11.85 -7.02
N GLY A 73 4.04 13.05 -7.58
CA GLY A 73 5.14 13.86 -8.12
C GLY A 73 5.41 13.64 -9.61
N ASP A 74 6.61 14.01 -10.03
CA ASP A 74 7.04 13.87 -11.42
C ASP A 74 7.24 12.40 -11.85
N ILE A 75 7.48 12.19 -13.15
CA ILE A 75 7.67 10.85 -13.71
C ILE A 75 8.85 10.09 -13.05
N CYS A 76 9.90 10.79 -12.64
CA CYS A 76 11.05 10.17 -11.97
C CYS A 76 10.69 9.70 -10.57
N SER A 77 9.91 10.49 -9.83
CA SER A 77 9.34 10.13 -8.52
C SER A 77 8.45 8.90 -8.64
N ILE A 78 7.53 8.90 -9.60
CA ILE A 78 6.61 7.78 -9.86
C ILE A 78 7.38 6.51 -10.20
N LEU A 79 8.36 6.58 -11.11
CA LEU A 79 9.17 5.43 -11.51
C LEU A 79 10.04 4.91 -10.36
N ARG A 80 10.54 5.79 -9.48
CA ARG A 80 11.27 5.40 -8.27
C ARG A 80 10.37 4.63 -7.31
N THR A 81 9.20 5.16 -6.97
CA THR A 81 8.22 4.49 -6.10
C THR A 81 7.76 3.16 -6.71
N LEU A 82 7.60 3.09 -8.03
CA LEU A 82 7.26 1.86 -8.74
C LEU A 82 8.35 0.79 -8.57
N LYS A 83 9.62 1.16 -8.77
CA LYS A 83 10.76 0.26 -8.57
C LYS A 83 10.81 -0.26 -7.13
N GLU A 84 10.62 0.62 -6.15
CA GLU A 84 10.59 0.29 -4.73
C GLU A 84 9.45 -0.68 -4.39
N CYS A 85 8.24 -0.40 -4.91
CA CYS A 85 7.07 -1.26 -4.77
C CYS A 85 7.30 -2.67 -5.33
N ILE A 86 7.75 -2.76 -6.58
CA ILE A 86 8.04 -4.04 -7.23
C ILE A 86 9.11 -4.81 -6.47
N SER A 87 10.19 -4.14 -6.05
CA SER A 87 11.28 -4.78 -5.28
C SER A 87 10.78 -5.32 -3.95
N PHE A 88 9.93 -4.56 -3.24
CA PHE A 88 9.33 -4.99 -1.99
C PHE A 88 8.44 -6.21 -2.19
N ILE A 89 7.51 -6.18 -3.17
CA ILE A 89 6.58 -7.26 -3.46
C ILE A 89 7.32 -8.56 -3.82
N ASN A 90 8.34 -8.47 -4.68
CA ASN A 90 9.12 -9.64 -5.11
C ASN A 90 9.93 -10.31 -3.99
N LYS A 91 10.09 -9.64 -2.83
CA LYS A 91 10.78 -10.18 -1.64
C LYS A 91 9.82 -10.70 -0.57
N LEU A 92 8.51 -10.57 -0.77
CA LEU A 92 7.51 -11.07 0.17
C LEU A 92 7.44 -12.60 0.13
N LYS A 93 7.30 -13.21 1.30
CA LYS A 93 7.15 -14.68 1.45
C LYS A 93 5.69 -15.10 1.61
N ARG A 94 4.79 -14.14 1.80
CA ARG A 94 3.36 -14.36 2.01
C ARG A 94 2.53 -13.27 1.33
N LYS A 95 1.33 -13.62 0.89
CA LYS A 95 0.36 -12.64 0.41
C LYS A 95 -0.10 -11.72 1.55
N GLY A 96 -0.40 -10.49 1.19
CA GLY A 96 -1.05 -9.51 2.05
C GLY A 96 -1.81 -8.50 1.20
N SER A 97 -2.65 -7.68 1.84
CA SER A 97 -3.37 -6.62 1.13
C SER A 97 -2.37 -5.57 0.64
N ILE A 98 -2.43 -5.27 -0.65
CA ILE A 98 -1.59 -4.25 -1.31
C ILE A 98 -2.53 -3.22 -1.93
N ARG A 99 -2.45 -1.96 -1.48
CA ARG A 99 -3.26 -0.83 -1.95
C ARG A 99 -2.38 0.21 -2.62
N LEU A 100 -2.76 0.60 -3.82
CA LEU A 100 -2.09 1.64 -4.61
C LEU A 100 -2.93 2.91 -4.62
N TYR A 101 -2.28 4.03 -4.37
CA TYR A 101 -2.87 5.37 -4.42
C TYR A 101 -2.14 6.12 -5.53
N SER A 102 -2.84 6.50 -6.59
CA SER A 102 -2.23 7.19 -7.72
C SER A 102 -3.22 8.08 -8.46
N CYS A 103 -2.70 9.17 -9.01
CA CYS A 103 -3.39 10.03 -9.97
C CYS A 103 -3.03 9.71 -11.44
N ILE A 104 -2.18 8.71 -11.68
CA ILE A 104 -1.76 8.32 -13.04
C ILE A 104 -2.76 7.32 -13.66
N SER A 105 -2.59 7.07 -14.96
CA SER A 105 -3.33 6.02 -15.66
C SER A 105 -3.14 4.65 -14.97
N VAL A 106 -4.25 4.07 -14.54
CA VAL A 106 -4.30 2.75 -13.92
C VAL A 106 -3.93 1.67 -14.93
N SER A 107 -4.33 1.82 -16.19
CA SER A 107 -3.92 0.93 -17.28
C SER A 107 -2.41 0.92 -17.50
N TRP A 108 -1.75 2.07 -17.41
CA TRP A 108 -0.29 2.15 -17.48
C TRP A 108 0.36 1.48 -16.26
N LEU A 109 -0.11 1.79 -15.05
CA LEU A 109 0.40 1.20 -13.80
C LEU A 109 0.28 -0.33 -13.81
N TYR A 110 -0.85 -0.86 -14.27
CA TYR A 110 -1.08 -2.29 -14.46
C TYR A 110 -0.01 -2.92 -15.35
N ARG A 111 0.24 -2.36 -16.55
CA ARG A 111 1.25 -2.89 -17.50
C ARG A 111 2.65 -2.87 -16.92
N MET A 112 3.01 -1.78 -16.25
CA MET A 112 4.34 -1.62 -15.66
C MET A 112 4.58 -2.60 -14.51
N MET A 113 3.59 -2.78 -13.62
CA MET A 113 3.68 -3.74 -12.52
C MET A 113 3.65 -5.18 -13.01
N ARG A 114 2.84 -5.49 -14.04
CA ARG A 114 2.79 -6.82 -14.66
C ARG A 114 4.15 -7.27 -15.19
N GLY A 115 4.92 -6.36 -15.78
CA GLY A 115 6.25 -6.66 -16.31
C GLY A 115 7.33 -6.87 -15.25
N GLY A 116 7.09 -6.46 -13.99
CA GLY A 116 8.10 -6.49 -12.93
C GLY A 116 7.82 -7.46 -11.78
N ILE A 117 6.58 -7.88 -11.57
CA ILE A 117 6.22 -8.80 -10.47
C ILE A 117 6.32 -10.24 -10.94
N HIS A 118 7.08 -11.06 -10.22
CA HIS A 118 7.36 -12.45 -10.63
C HIS A 118 6.26 -13.44 -10.25
N ASP A 119 5.49 -13.15 -9.19
CA ASP A 119 4.40 -13.99 -8.72
C ASP A 119 3.05 -13.42 -9.18
N ASP A 120 2.47 -14.07 -10.20
CA ASP A 120 1.15 -13.73 -10.75
C ASP A 120 0.06 -13.68 -9.69
N SER A 121 0.17 -14.55 -8.70
CA SER A 121 -0.83 -14.69 -7.66
C SER A 121 -0.79 -13.55 -6.62
N PHE A 122 0.35 -12.87 -6.48
CA PHE A 122 0.44 -11.59 -5.77
C PHE A 122 -0.13 -10.46 -6.61
N PHE A 123 0.26 -10.41 -7.88
CA PHE A 123 -0.17 -9.36 -8.80
C PHE A 123 -1.70 -9.26 -8.90
N GLU A 124 -2.39 -10.40 -9.00
CA GLU A 124 -3.85 -10.44 -9.09
C GLU A 124 -4.58 -9.98 -7.81
N SER A 125 -3.88 -9.85 -6.67
CA SER A 125 -4.46 -9.34 -5.42
C SER A 125 -4.27 -7.83 -5.20
N ILE A 126 -3.56 -7.15 -6.09
CA ILE A 126 -3.25 -5.73 -5.95
C ILE A 126 -4.50 -4.89 -6.21
N GLN A 127 -4.78 -3.96 -5.30
CA GLN A 127 -5.92 -3.08 -5.37
C GLN A 127 -5.49 -1.63 -5.62
N VAL A 128 -6.32 -0.88 -6.33
CA VAL A 128 -6.19 0.57 -6.49
C VAL A 128 -7.32 1.24 -5.71
N VAL A 129 -6.97 2.29 -4.98
CA VAL A 129 -7.92 3.09 -4.22
C VAL A 129 -8.25 4.34 -5.01
N ASP A 130 -9.54 4.59 -5.20
CA ASP A 130 -10.03 5.86 -5.74
C ASP A 130 -9.92 6.96 -4.69
N ILE A 131 -9.00 7.91 -4.93
CA ILE A 131 -8.70 9.04 -4.04
C ILE A 131 -9.52 10.30 -4.36
N SER A 132 -10.41 10.26 -5.34
CA SER A 132 -11.18 11.44 -5.78
C SER A 132 -12.21 11.95 -4.76
N HIS A 133 -12.45 11.22 -3.67
CA HIS A 133 -13.55 11.48 -2.73
C HIS A 133 -13.09 11.69 -1.26
N GLY A 134 -11.87 12.21 -1.06
CA GLY A 134 -11.41 12.72 0.25
C GLY A 134 -10.68 11.72 1.15
N ALA A 135 -10.01 12.23 2.19
CA ALA A 135 -9.11 11.50 3.09
C ALA A 135 -9.76 10.29 3.80
N GLN A 136 -11.06 10.36 4.08
CA GLN A 136 -11.78 9.31 4.80
C GLN A 136 -11.89 7.99 4.01
N ARG A 137 -11.67 8.03 2.69
CA ARG A 137 -11.73 6.84 1.84
C ARG A 137 -10.43 6.06 1.73
N ILE A 138 -9.34 6.55 2.34
CA ILE A 138 -8.03 5.86 2.33
C ILE A 138 -8.14 4.43 2.84
N PHE A 139 -9.02 4.17 3.82
CA PHE A 139 -9.27 2.84 4.37
C PHE A 139 -10.58 2.20 3.92
N SER A 140 -11.46 2.93 3.23
CA SER A 140 -12.75 2.41 2.80
C SER A 140 -12.63 1.23 1.82
N ASP A 141 -13.64 0.38 1.77
CA ASP A 141 -13.69 -0.80 0.89
C ASP A 141 -13.95 -0.45 -0.59
N THR A 142 -13.81 0.82 -0.99
CA THR A 142 -13.99 1.27 -2.38
C THR A 142 -12.78 0.95 -3.28
N SER A 143 -11.93 0.02 -2.85
CA SER A 143 -10.77 -0.43 -3.62
C SER A 143 -11.20 -1.44 -4.67
N ILE A 144 -10.69 -1.30 -5.89
CA ILE A 144 -10.93 -2.21 -7.01
C ILE A 144 -9.63 -2.93 -7.38
N LEU A 145 -9.70 -4.15 -7.90
CA LEU A 145 -8.49 -4.84 -8.38
C LEU A 145 -7.82 -4.03 -9.51
N LEU A 146 -6.50 -3.93 -9.46
CA LEU A 146 -5.70 -3.15 -10.43
C LEU A 146 -6.01 -3.57 -11.88
N LYS A 147 -6.16 -4.87 -12.11
CA LYS A 147 -6.53 -5.45 -13.41
C LYS A 147 -7.91 -5.03 -13.88
N GLU A 148 -8.90 -5.07 -13.00
CA GLU A 148 -10.28 -4.68 -13.31
C GLU A 148 -10.35 -3.18 -13.61
N ALA A 149 -9.70 -2.36 -12.80
CA ALA A 149 -9.61 -0.92 -12.98
C ALA A 149 -8.93 -0.54 -14.31
N ALA A 150 -7.83 -1.21 -14.66
CA ALA A 150 -7.16 -1.05 -15.95
C ALA A 150 -8.08 -1.38 -17.14
N ASN A 151 -8.80 -2.51 -17.06
CA ASN A 151 -9.75 -2.91 -18.10
C ASN A 151 -10.90 -1.91 -18.27
N ILE A 152 -11.40 -1.35 -17.16
CA ILE A 152 -12.45 -0.31 -17.19
C ILE A 152 -11.93 0.97 -17.84
N GLU A 153 -10.72 1.42 -17.47
CA GLU A 153 -10.10 2.62 -18.05
C GLU A 153 -9.90 2.46 -19.56
N GLU A 154 -9.36 1.32 -20.01
CA GLU A 154 -9.15 1.05 -21.43
C GLU A 154 -10.48 1.03 -22.20
N LYS A 155 -11.50 0.32 -21.70
CA LYS A 155 -12.83 0.29 -22.33
C LYS A 155 -13.47 1.67 -22.44
N LYS A 156 -13.25 2.56 -21.46
CA LYS A 156 -13.75 3.95 -21.52
C LYS A 156 -13.04 4.77 -22.60
N LYS A 157 -11.73 4.59 -22.79
CA LYS A 157 -10.99 5.28 -23.86
C LYS A 157 -11.54 4.95 -25.25
N TRP A 158 -11.89 3.68 -25.49
CA TRP A 158 -12.46 3.24 -26.77
C TRP A 158 -13.89 3.71 -27.05
N LYS A 159 -14.64 4.17 -26.03
CA LYS A 159 -16.01 4.70 -26.20
C LYS A 159 -16.05 6.20 -26.53
N ASN A 160 -14.93 6.89 -26.38
CA ASN A 160 -14.80 8.33 -26.58
C ASN A 160 -14.00 8.70 -27.85
N LEU A 161 -13.78 7.71 -28.71
CA LEU A 161 -13.17 7.81 -30.05
C LEU A 161 -14.23 7.48 -31.10
#